data_AF-A0A822DCS6-F1
#
_entry.id   AF-A0A822DCS6-F1
#
_cell.length_a   1.000
_cell.length_b   1.000
_cell.length_c   1.000
_cell.angle_alpha   90.00
_cell.angle_beta   90.00
_cell.angle_gamma   90.00
#
_symmetry.space_group_name_H-M   'P 1'
#
loop_
_entity.id
_entity.type
_entity.pdbx_description
1 polymer ?
#
loop_
_entity_poly.entity_id
_entity_poly.type
_entity_poly.pdbx_seq_one_letter_code
_entity_poly.pdbx_strand_id
1 'polypeptide(L)' 'FDRIHETNLKKQGLLALTFDNPSDYDKIKPDDKISLVGLNKLAPNEPVECRIKHANGKIETIKLNHTFNEPQNNFLIEFD' A
#
# COMPACT_ATOMS: atom_id res chain seq x y z
N PHE A 1 18.90 -19.37 7.28
CA PHE A 1 17.89 -18.35 7.58
C PHE A 1 16.64 -19.09 8.03
N ASP A 2 16.39 -19.09 9.34
CA ASP A 2 15.36 -19.93 9.96
C ASP A 2 13.96 -19.37 9.75
N ARG A 3 13.00 -20.28 9.54
CA ARG A 3 11.55 -20.09 9.26
C ARG A 3 10.80 -19.07 10.13
N ILE A 4 11.41 -18.58 11.21
CA ILE A 4 10.78 -17.73 12.22
C ILE A 4 10.83 -16.24 11.82
N HIS A 5 11.79 -15.80 11.01
CA HIS A 5 11.93 -14.37 10.66
C HIS A 5 10.94 -13.88 9.59
N GLU A 6 10.50 -14.75 8.69
CA GLU A 6 9.57 -14.40 7.60
C GLU A 6 8.12 -14.24 8.08
N THR A 7 7.77 -14.93 9.17
CA THR A 7 6.42 -14.88 9.79
C THR A 7 6.18 -13.57 10.55
N ASN A 8 7.23 -12.95 11.10
CA ASN A 8 7.09 -11.72 11.90
C ASN A 8 6.86 -10.47 11.05
N LEU A 9 7.44 -10.37 9.84
CA LEU A 9 7.19 -9.25 8.93
C LEU A 9 5.76 -9.24 8.41
N LYS A 10 5.18 -10.43 8.15
CA LYS A 10 3.75 -10.54 7.82
C LYS A 10 2.86 -10.19 9.00
N LYS A 11 3.26 -10.41 10.26
CA LYS A 11 2.49 -10.02 11.46
C LYS A 11 2.50 -8.52 11.78
N GLN A 12 3.34 -7.71 11.12
CA GLN A 12 3.44 -6.27 11.39
C GLN A 12 2.47 -5.40 10.57
N GLY A 13 1.54 -5.97 9.80
CA GLY A 13 0.51 -5.20 9.10
C GLY A 13 1.05 -4.29 7.97
N LEU A 14 2.27 -4.56 7.49
CA LEU A 14 2.88 -3.81 6.39
C LEU A 14 2.29 -4.25 5.05
N LEU A 15 1.70 -3.29 4.32
CA LEU A 15 1.17 -3.53 2.99
C LEU A 15 2.30 -3.40 1.96
N ALA A 16 2.82 -4.52 1.46
CA ALA A 16 3.77 -4.52 0.36
C ALA A 16 3.04 -4.13 -0.94
N LEU A 17 3.34 -2.93 -1.44
CA LEU A 17 2.78 -2.36 -2.66
C LEU A 17 3.89 -2.06 -3.66
N THR A 18 3.61 -2.28 -4.94
CA THR A 18 4.49 -1.91 -6.04
C THR A 18 3.80 -0.92 -6.95
N PHE A 19 4.56 -0.04 -7.60
CA PHE A 19 3.99 0.87 -8.58
C PHE A 19 3.52 0.11 -9.81
N ASP A 20 2.29 0.40 -10.26
CA ASP A 20 1.81 -0.10 -11.55
C ASP A 20 2.62 0.49 -12.71
N ASN A 21 2.93 1.79 -12.62
CA ASN A 21 3.88 2.46 -13.49
C ASN A 21 5.12 2.92 -12.69
N PRO A 22 6.33 2.43 -12.97
CA PRO A 22 7.55 2.83 -12.26
C PRO A 22 7.79 4.35 -12.23
N SER A 23 7.37 5.09 -13.27
CA SER A 23 7.49 6.56 -13.32
C SER A 23 6.58 7.29 -12.33
N ASP A 24 5.61 6.61 -11.71
CA ASP A 24 4.79 7.20 -10.65
C ASP A 24 5.60 7.46 -9.37
N TYR A 25 6.77 6.81 -9.22
CA TYR A 25 7.71 7.12 -8.15
C TYR A 25 8.16 8.59 -8.19
N ASP A 26 8.44 9.13 -9.38
CA ASP A 26 8.91 10.51 -9.56
C ASP A 26 7.85 11.56 -9.21
N LYS A 27 6.58 11.15 -9.11
CA LYS A 27 5.48 12.03 -8.70
C LYS A 27 5.46 12.23 -7.19
N ILE A 28 5.99 11.30 -6.40
CA ILE A 28 5.97 11.36 -4.94
C ILE A 28 7.13 12.20 -4.43
N LYS A 29 6.83 13.19 -3.61
CA LYS A 29 7.79 14.06 -2.95
C LYS A 29 7.87 13.73 -1.45
N PRO A 30 9.00 14.05 -0.78
CA PRO A 30 9.19 13.75 0.64
C PRO A 30 8.16 14.39 1.58
N ASP A 31 7.53 15.49 1.17
CA ASP A 31 6.54 16.25 1.93
C ASP A 31 5.08 15.90 1.59
N ASP A 32 4.86 14.95 0.68
CA ASP A 32 3.53 14.55 0.26
C ASP A 32 2.83 13.67 1.31
N LYS A 33 1.51 13.83 1.39
CA LYS A 33 0.65 12.93 2.17
C LYS A 33 0.06 11.86 1.26
N ILE A 34 0.32 10.61 1.60
CA ILE A 34 -0.16 9.45 0.84
C ILE A 34 -1.41 8.87 1.52
N SER A 35 -2.42 8.51 0.75
CA SER A 35 -3.63 7.86 1.23
C SER A 35 -4.04 6.72 0.30
N LEU A 36 -4.19 5.52 0.85
CA LEU A 36 -4.68 4.36 0.11
C LEU A 36 -6.21 4.33 0.19
N VAL A 37 -6.85 4.18 -0.97
CA VAL A 37 -8.31 4.21 -1.09
C VAL A 37 -8.81 2.82 -1.46
N GLY A 38 -9.89 2.39 -0.82
CA GLY A 38 -10.52 1.12 -1.14
C GLY A 38 -9.83 -0.12 -0.56
N LEU A 39 -9.00 0.04 0.49
CA LEU A 39 -8.35 -1.10 1.17
C LEU A 39 -9.35 -2.15 1.69
N ASN A 40 -10.57 -1.74 2.04
CA ASN A 40 -11.65 -2.64 2.46
C ASN A 40 -12.18 -3.55 1.32
N LYS A 41 -11.80 -3.28 0.07
CA LYS A 41 -12.18 -4.04 -1.12
C LYS A 41 -10.96 -4.70 -1.79
N LEU A 42 -9.86 -4.85 -1.05
CA LEU A 42 -8.68 -5.57 -1.53
C LEU A 42 -9.09 -6.96 -2.06
N ALA A 43 -8.74 -7.22 -3.30
CA ALA A 43 -8.97 -8.48 -3.97
C ALA A 43 -7.68 -8.93 -4.66
N PRO A 44 -7.39 -10.24 -4.72
CA PRO A 44 -6.20 -10.72 -5.40
C PRO A 44 -6.15 -10.23 -6.85
N ASN A 45 -4.98 -9.76 -7.27
CA ASN A 45 -4.71 -9.21 -8.61
C ASN A 45 -5.45 -7.90 -8.95
N GLU A 46 -6.15 -7.27 -7.99
CA GLU A 46 -6.73 -5.94 -8.20
C GLU A 46 -5.79 -4.85 -7.67
N PRO A 47 -5.48 -3.80 -8.46
CA PRO A 47 -4.66 -2.71 -7.98
C PRO A 47 -5.41 -1.85 -6.94
N VAL A 48 -4.64 -1.29 -6.01
CA VAL A 48 -5.10 -0.32 -5.01
C VAL A 48 -4.90 1.10 -5.54
N GLU A 49 -5.89 1.96 -5.30
CA GLU A 49 -5.76 3.37 -5.59
C GLU A 49 -4.96 4.08 -4.49
N CYS A 50 -3.96 4.86 -4.89
CA CYS A 50 -3.15 5.67 -4.00
C CYS A 50 -3.28 7.14 -4.39
N ARG A 51 -3.68 7.97 -3.43
CA ARG A 51 -3.78 9.41 -3.58
C ARG A 51 -2.57 10.08 -2.94
N ILE A 52 -1.88 10.88 -3.75
CA ILE A 52 -0.76 11.70 -3.35
C ILE A 52 -1.29 13.12 -3.20
N LYS A 53 -1.31 13.63 -1.98
CA LYS A 53 -1.64 15.03 -1.70
C LYS A 53 -0.36 15.82 -1.50
N HIS A 54 -0.07 16.68 -2.46
CA HIS A 54 1.09 17.56 -2.40
C HIS A 54 0.91 18.70 -1.41
N ALA A 55 2.02 19.27 -0.93
CA ALA A 55 2.00 20.41 -0.02
C ALA A 55 1.30 21.64 -0.62
N ASN A 56 1.30 21.79 -1.95
CA ASN A 56 0.58 22.85 -2.66
C ASN A 56 -0.94 22.61 -2.79
N GLY A 57 -1.46 21.49 -2.25
CA GLY A 57 -2.86 21.11 -2.29
C GLY A 57 -3.29 20.35 -3.55
N LYS A 58 -2.42 20.18 -4.55
CA LYS A 58 -2.69 19.32 -5.70
C LYS A 58 -2.81 17.86 -5.23
N ILE A 59 -3.77 17.13 -5.82
CA ILE A 59 -3.95 15.71 -5.57
C ILE A 59 -3.71 14.96 -6.87
N GLU A 60 -2.86 13.95 -6.81
CA GLU A 60 -2.63 13.01 -7.91
C GLU A 60 -3.03 11.61 -7.46
N THR A 61 -3.53 10.81 -8.40
CA THR A 61 -3.96 9.43 -8.14
C THR A 61 -3.11 8.49 -8.97
N ILE A 62 -2.51 7.51 -8.32
CA ILE A 62 -1.70 6.46 -8.94
C ILE A 62 -2.26 5.08 -8.55
N LYS A 63 -1.88 4.05 -9.32
CA LYS A 63 -2.26 2.67 -9.04
C LYS A 63 -1.08 1.91 -8.46
N LEU A 64 -1.36 1.12 -7.44
CA LEU A 64 -0.38 0.28 -6.76
C LEU A 64 -0.81 -1.18 -6.85
N ASN A 65 0.08 -2.02 -7.33
CA ASN A 65 -0.13 -3.47 -7.42
C ASN A 65 0.26 -4.15 -6.11
N HIS A 66 -0.32 -5.32 -5.88
CA HIS A 66 0.00 -6.14 -4.72
C HIS A 66 -0.09 -7.63 -5.03
N THR A 67 0.61 -8.44 -4.24
CA THR A 67 0.60 -9.91 -4.37
C THR A 67 -0.12 -10.58 -3.19
N PHE A 68 -0.98 -9.86 -2.47
CA PHE A 68 -1.85 -10.47 -1.46
C PHE A 68 -2.77 -11.50 -2.11
N ASN A 69 -2.67 -12.74 -1.66
CA ASN A 69 -3.70 -13.76 -1.88
C ASN A 69 -4.91 -13.43 -0.99
N GLU A 70 -6.08 -14.02 -1.28
CA GLU A 70 -7.38 -13.71 -0.65
C GLU A 70 -7.24 -13.30 0.81
N PRO A 71 -7.95 -12.24 1.27
CA PRO A 71 -7.78 -11.69 2.60
C PRO A 71 -7.91 -12.80 3.65
N GLN A 72 -6.77 -13.26 4.16
CA GLN A 72 -6.73 -14.04 5.39
C GLN A 72 -7.16 -13.07 6.47
N ASN A 73 -8.42 -13.17 6.92
CA ASN A 73 -9.14 -12.32 7.87
C ASN A 73 -8.39 -12.08 9.20
N ASN A 74 -7.22 -11.43 9.21
CA ASN A 74 -6.51 -11.15 10.46
C ASN A 74 -5.55 -9.95 10.43
N PHE A 75 -5.81 -8.94 9.60
CA PHE A 75 -5.11 -7.66 9.72
C PHE A 75 -6.03 -6.62 10.34
N LEU A 76 -6.09 -6.64 11.67
CA LEU A 76 -6.53 -5.49 12.46
C LEU A 76 -5.42 -4.44 12.35
N ILE A 77 -5.68 -3.38 11.58
CA ILE A 77 -4.87 -2.17 11.61
C ILE A 77 -5.57 -1.24 12.61
N GLU A 78 -5.10 -1.25 13.86
CA GLU A 78 -5.34 -0.14 14.78
C GLU A 78 -4.39 1.00 14.39
N PHE A 79 -4.95 2.19 14.17
CA PHE A 79 -4.20 3.42 14.26
C PHE A 79 -4.41 3.95 15.68
N ASP A 80 -3.30 4.25 16.38
CA ASP A 80 -3.31 4.94 17.69
C ASP A 80 -4.24 6.17 17.70
#